data_AF-A0A7C7HLR1-F1
#
_entry.id   AF-A0A7C7HLR1-F1
#
_cell.length_a   1.000
_cell.length_b   1.000
_cell.length_c   1.000
_cell.angle_alpha   90.00
_cell.angle_beta   90.00
_cell.angle_gamma   90.00
#
_symmetry.space_group_name_H-M   'P 1'
#
loop_
_entity.id
_entity.type
_entity.pdbx_description
1 polymer ?
#
loop_
_entity_poly.entity_id
_entity_poly.type
_entity_poly.pdbx_seq_one_letter_code
_entity_poly.pdbx_strand_id
1 'polypeptide(L)'
;MWFFMILSYVMVVISGIGLFLIGMNHYFNLWAQNHITLDLLISIIFVATQTLVMFFFVGTGVNIREYVESHKEVKKDLYQQMLGLKRKLYPPTMMVTILFMALVIIDGIFFLGKVSEWWFHILYILTVYYFIKATTIQHQSFKESTQIVLTMTKTIQTDY
;
A
#
# COMPACT_ATOMS: atom_id res chain seq x y z
N MET A 1 8.14 -12.20 -9.68
CA MET A 1 8.11 -10.75 -9.33
C MET A 1 7.13 -9.94 -10.17
N TRP A 2 7.17 -10.02 -11.51
CA TRP A 2 6.38 -9.15 -12.38
C TRP A 2 4.86 -9.30 -12.19
N PHE A 3 4.36 -10.54 -12.06
CA PHE A 3 2.96 -10.83 -11.71
C PHE A 3 2.52 -10.13 -10.42
N PHE A 4 3.31 -10.24 -9.36
CA PHE A 4 2.98 -9.70 -8.04
C PHE A 4 2.98 -8.16 -8.01
N MET A 5 3.85 -7.54 -8.82
CA MET A 5 3.86 -6.09 -9.02
C MET A 5 2.59 -5.62 -9.74
N ILE A 6 2.20 -6.29 -10.83
CA ILE A 6 0.96 -5.98 -11.56
C ILE A 6 -0.26 -6.14 -10.65
N LEU A 7 -0.32 -7.24 -9.90
CA LEU A 7 -1.39 -7.48 -8.95
C LEU A 7 -1.46 -6.37 -7.89
N SER A 8 -0.32 -5.95 -7.35
CA SER A 8 -0.25 -4.82 -6.41
C SER A 8 -0.79 -3.53 -7.02
N TYR A 9 -0.45 -3.21 -8.27
CA TYR A 9 -0.98 -2.02 -8.94
C TYR A 9 -2.50 -2.08 -9.15
N VAL A 10 -3.00 -3.22 -9.62
CA VAL A 10 -4.46 -3.41 -9.81
C VAL A 10 -5.19 -3.23 -8.49
N MET A 11 -4.67 -3.84 -7.41
CA MET A 11 -5.23 -3.74 -6.07
C MET A 11 -5.19 -2.30 -5.53
N VAL A 12 -4.10 -1.55 -5.74
CA VAL A 12 -4.01 -0.13 -5.35
C VAL A 12 -5.04 0.72 -6.09
N VAL A 13 -5.25 0.49 -7.39
CA VAL A 13 -6.30 1.18 -8.16
C VAL A 13 -7.69 0.86 -7.62
N ILE A 14 -7.97 -0.43 -7.35
CA ILE A 14 -9.24 -0.86 -6.75
C ILE A 14 -9.44 -0.19 -5.39
N SER A 15 -8.40 -0.09 -4.56
CA SER A 15 -8.45 0.60 -3.26
C SER A 15 -8.69 2.10 -3.39
N GLY A 16 -8.16 2.74 -4.45
CA GLY A 16 -8.44 4.14 -4.75
C GLY A 16 -9.90 4.37 -5.15
N ILE A 17 -10.45 3.49 -5.99
CA ILE A 17 -11.88 3.50 -6.33
C ILE A 17 -12.72 3.27 -5.08
N GLY A 18 -12.32 2.32 -4.22
CA GLY A 18 -12.99 2.06 -2.95
C GLY A 18 -13.01 3.28 -2.03
N LEU A 19 -11.88 3.97 -1.86
CA LEU A 19 -11.82 5.20 -1.06
C LEU A 19 -12.79 6.27 -1.59
N PHE A 20 -12.87 6.42 -2.92
CA PHE A 20 -13.82 7.34 -3.54
C PHE A 20 -15.27 6.92 -3.30
N LEU A 21 -15.57 5.61 -3.38
CA LEU A 21 -16.91 5.07 -3.11
C LEU A 21 -17.35 5.32 -1.67
N ILE A 22 -16.46 5.19 -0.66
CA ILE A 22 -16.77 5.54 0.74
C ILE A 22 -17.16 7.01 0.83
N GLY A 23 -16.36 7.89 0.21
CA GLY A 23 -16.64 9.32 0.16
C GLY A 23 -18.01 9.62 -0.43
N MET A 24 -18.40 8.93 -1.51
CA MET A 24 -19.74 9.08 -2.10
C MET A 24 -20.84 8.45 -1.25
N ASN A 25 -20.60 7.29 -0.64
CA ASN A 25 -21.56 6.55 0.16
C ASN A 25 -22.06 7.38 1.34
N HIS A 26 -21.15 8.14 1.97
CA HIS A 26 -21.46 9.06 3.05
C HIS A 26 -22.56 10.09 2.69
N TYR A 27 -22.60 10.58 1.44
CA TYR A 27 -23.58 11.59 1.01
C TYR A 27 -24.79 11.02 0.26
N PHE A 28 -24.58 10.01 -0.58
CA PHE A 28 -25.57 9.59 -1.58
C PHE A 28 -26.25 8.26 -1.30
N ASN A 29 -25.97 7.63 -0.15
CA ASN A 29 -26.62 6.38 0.28
C ASN A 29 -26.66 5.34 -0.86
N LEU A 30 -25.48 5.08 -1.45
CA LEU A 30 -25.32 4.24 -2.64
C LEU A 30 -25.75 2.80 -2.39
N TRP A 31 -25.72 2.35 -1.13
CA TRP A 31 -26.16 1.02 -0.70
C TRP A 31 -27.25 1.13 0.38
N ALA A 32 -28.48 1.37 -0.07
CA ALA A 32 -29.64 1.70 0.77
C ALA A 32 -30.02 0.67 1.86
N GLN A 33 -29.57 -0.59 1.77
CA GLN A 33 -29.93 -1.62 2.75
C GLN A 33 -29.00 -1.73 3.96
N ASN A 34 -27.74 -1.25 3.89
CA ASN A 34 -26.81 -1.17 5.03
C ASN A 34 -25.56 -0.37 4.64
N HIS A 35 -25.56 0.94 4.92
CA HIS A 35 -24.43 1.86 4.71
C HIS A 35 -23.08 1.29 5.15
N ILE A 36 -23.05 0.71 6.35
CA ILE A 36 -21.84 0.19 7.01
C ILE A 36 -21.24 -1.01 6.25
N THR A 37 -22.06 -1.80 5.54
CA THR A 37 -21.58 -3.03 4.88
C THR A 37 -20.62 -2.71 3.73
N LEU A 38 -20.89 -1.63 2.97
CA LEU A 38 -20.00 -1.20 1.89
C LEU A 38 -18.65 -0.76 2.43
N ASP A 39 -18.64 0.07 3.47
CA ASP A 39 -17.42 0.60 4.06
C ASP A 39 -16.55 -0.52 4.66
N LEU A 40 -17.19 -1.50 5.30
CA LEU A 40 -16.51 -2.71 5.79
C LEU A 40 -15.91 -3.54 4.66
N LEU A 41 -16.65 -3.78 3.57
CA LEU A 41 -16.14 -4.52 2.42
C LEU A 41 -14.92 -3.82 1.80
N ILE A 42 -15.02 -2.51 1.59
CA ILE A 42 -13.93 -1.70 1.04
C ILE A 42 -12.74 -1.71 1.99
N SER A 43 -12.96 -1.70 3.31
CA SER A 43 -11.88 -1.77 4.30
C SER A 43 -11.07 -3.06 4.24
N ILE A 44 -11.74 -4.20 4.04
CA ILE A 44 -11.07 -5.49 3.89
C ILE A 44 -10.18 -5.48 2.64
N ILE A 45 -10.73 -5.01 1.51
CA ILE A 45 -9.98 -4.89 0.26
C ILE A 45 -8.79 -3.94 0.44
N PHE A 46 -9.01 -2.79 1.07
CA PHE A 46 -7.98 -1.78 1.29
C PHE A 46 -6.82 -2.31 2.13
N VAL A 47 -7.11 -2.93 3.28
CA VAL A 47 -6.08 -3.51 4.15
C VAL A 47 -5.36 -4.64 3.42
N ALA A 48 -6.09 -5.53 2.72
CA ALA A 48 -5.49 -6.59 1.93
C ALA A 48 -4.53 -6.04 0.86
N THR A 49 -4.88 -4.94 0.19
CA THR A 49 -4.01 -4.24 -0.76
C THR A 49 -2.73 -3.74 -0.09
N GLN A 50 -2.83 -3.01 1.02
CA GLN A 50 -1.66 -2.47 1.70
C GLN A 50 -0.75 -3.59 2.22
N THR A 51 -1.33 -4.67 2.74
CA THR A 51 -0.61 -5.87 3.16
C THR A 51 0.07 -6.56 1.97
N LEU A 52 -0.61 -6.68 0.83
CA LEU A 52 -0.03 -7.25 -0.39
C LEU A 52 1.18 -6.43 -0.85
N VAL A 53 1.06 -5.10 -0.89
CA VAL A 53 2.17 -4.20 -1.23
C VAL A 53 3.34 -4.44 -0.28
N MET A 54 3.11 -4.48 1.05
CA MET A 54 4.19 -4.78 2.01
C MET A 54 4.84 -6.14 1.75
N PHE A 55 4.04 -7.19 1.51
CA PHE A 55 4.56 -8.53 1.23
C PHE A 55 5.41 -8.60 -0.03
N PHE A 56 5.12 -7.80 -1.07
CA PHE A 56 5.99 -7.71 -2.26
C PHE A 56 7.42 -7.31 -1.87
N PHE A 57 7.56 -6.30 -1.03
CA PHE A 57 8.87 -5.80 -0.60
C PHE A 57 9.53 -6.71 0.44
N VAL A 58 8.75 -7.40 1.27
CA VAL A 58 9.27 -8.46 2.13
C VAL A 58 9.88 -9.57 1.29
N GLY A 59 9.11 -10.15 0.35
CA GLY A 59 9.55 -11.25 -0.51
C GLY A 59 10.74 -10.88 -1.40
N THR A 60 10.70 -9.71 -2.03
CA THR A 60 11.83 -9.23 -2.83
C THR A 60 13.08 -9.02 -1.97
N GLY A 61 12.92 -8.55 -0.73
CA GLY A 61 14.04 -8.35 0.18
C GLY A 61 14.68 -9.64 0.68
N VAL A 62 13.91 -10.72 0.84
CA VAL A 62 14.45 -12.04 1.15
C VAL A 62 15.26 -12.57 -0.05
N ASN A 63 14.71 -12.48 -1.26
CA ASN A 63 15.40 -12.93 -2.48
C ASN A 63 16.76 -12.21 -2.70
N ILE A 64 16.81 -10.89 -2.50
CA ILE A 64 18.06 -10.12 -2.60
C ILE A 64 19.05 -10.53 -1.51
N ARG A 65 18.57 -10.81 -0.29
CA ARG A 65 19.43 -11.23 0.82
C ARG A 65 20.08 -12.58 0.54
N GLU A 66 19.30 -13.56 0.10
CA GLU A 66 19.79 -14.90 -0.27
C GLU A 66 20.82 -14.83 -1.40
N TYR A 67 20.63 -13.91 -2.36
CA TYR A 67 21.59 -13.66 -3.42
C TYR A 67 22.93 -13.08 -2.92
N VAL A 68 22.90 -12.07 -2.04
CA VAL A 68 24.11 -11.47 -1.46
C VAL A 68 24.85 -12.45 -0.54
N GLU A 69 24.13 -13.32 0.17
CA GLU A 69 24.74 -14.37 1.01
C GLU A 69 25.45 -15.45 0.16
N SER A 70 24.93 -15.76 -1.02
CA SER A 70 25.52 -16.74 -1.96
C SER A 70 26.66 -16.16 -2.81
N HIS A 71 26.69 -14.84 -3.05
CA HIS A 71 27.70 -14.19 -3.88
C HIS A 71 28.42 -13.10 -3.08
N LYS A 72 29.38 -13.51 -2.23
CA LYS A 72 30.09 -12.61 -1.29
C LYS A 72 30.86 -11.46 -1.96
N GLU A 73 31.20 -11.58 -3.24
CA GLU A 73 31.84 -10.52 -4.03
C GLU A 73 30.84 -9.45 -4.51
N VAL A 74 29.55 -9.78 -4.50
CA VAL A 74 28.47 -8.88 -4.89
C VAL A 74 28.05 -8.01 -3.71
N LYS A 75 28.58 -6.77 -3.78
CA LYS A 75 28.39 -5.59 -2.94
C LYS A 75 27.26 -5.65 -1.89
N LYS A 76 27.66 -5.45 -0.62
CA LYS A 76 26.84 -4.96 0.52
C LYS A 76 25.87 -3.82 0.16
N ASP A 77 26.15 -3.10 -0.93
CA ASP A 77 25.36 -2.01 -1.49
C ASP A 77 23.93 -2.42 -1.89
N LEU A 78 23.72 -3.57 -2.57
CA LEU A 78 22.37 -4.00 -2.99
C LEU A 78 21.45 -4.28 -1.80
N TYR A 79 22.00 -4.90 -0.75
CA TYR A 79 21.27 -5.15 0.48
C TYR A 79 20.94 -3.84 1.22
N GLN A 80 21.87 -2.88 1.28
CA GLN A 80 21.61 -1.58 1.88
C GLN A 80 20.57 -0.76 1.11
N GLN A 81 20.60 -0.79 -0.22
CA GLN A 81 19.57 -0.16 -1.07
C GLN A 81 18.18 -0.73 -0.77
N MET A 82 18.06 -2.06 -0.65
CA MET A 82 16.79 -2.70 -0.31
C MET A 82 16.30 -2.36 1.10
N LEU A 83 17.20 -2.25 2.08
CA LEU A 83 16.84 -1.78 3.43
C LEU A 83 16.37 -0.32 3.43
N GLY A 84 17.06 0.55 2.69
CA GLY A 84 16.66 1.95 2.50
C GLY A 84 15.27 2.07 1.87
N LEU A 85 14.99 1.22 0.89
CA LEU A 85 13.70 1.15 0.22
C LEU A 85 12.55 0.82 1.18
N LYS A 86 12.73 -0.21 2.02
CA LYS A 86 11.74 -0.58 3.04
C LYS A 86 11.47 0.55 4.02
N ARG A 87 12.53 1.24 4.49
CA ARG A 87 12.42 2.39 5.40
C ARG A 87 11.67 3.57 4.79
N LYS A 88 11.79 3.79 3.49
CA LYS A 88 11.06 4.85 2.76
C LYS A 88 9.60 4.49 2.53
N LEU A 89 9.31 3.23 2.24
CA LEU A 89 7.99 2.74 1.86
C LEU A 89 7.06 2.48 3.05
N TYR A 90 7.58 1.88 4.13
CA TYR A 90 6.73 1.34 5.19
C TYR A 90 6.01 2.43 5.99
N PRO A 91 6.66 3.52 6.43
CA PRO A 91 5.99 4.58 7.20
C PRO A 91 4.76 5.18 6.48
N PRO A 92 4.83 5.62 5.21
CA PRO A 92 3.66 6.18 4.53
C PRO A 92 2.56 5.14 4.28
N THR A 93 2.93 3.88 4.00
CA THR A 93 1.98 2.78 3.77
C THR A 93 1.24 2.42 5.07
N MET A 94 1.93 2.38 6.21
CA MET A 94 1.29 2.18 7.51
C MET A 94 0.39 3.35 7.88
N MET A 95 0.84 4.59 7.64
CA MET A 95 0.06 5.79 7.98
C MET A 95 -1.26 5.84 7.21
N VAL A 96 -1.25 5.58 5.90
CA VAL A 96 -2.50 5.55 5.12
C VAL A 96 -3.43 4.43 5.60
N THR A 97 -2.88 3.27 6.00
CA THR A 97 -3.69 2.17 6.54
C THR A 97 -4.38 2.56 7.84
N ILE A 98 -3.66 3.18 8.78
CA ILE A 98 -4.22 3.63 10.06
C ILE A 98 -5.27 4.71 9.84
N LEU A 99 -4.99 5.71 8.98
CA LEU A 99 -5.93 6.77 8.66
C LEU A 99 -7.21 6.23 8.02
N PHE A 100 -7.06 5.29 7.08
CA PHE A 100 -8.18 4.65 6.42
C PHE A 100 -9.04 3.85 7.42
N MET A 101 -8.42 3.09 8.32
CA MET A 101 -9.16 2.37 9.36
C MET A 101 -9.89 3.32 10.31
N ALA A 102 -9.25 4.43 10.71
CA ALA A 102 -9.87 5.46 11.53
C ALA A 102 -11.06 6.10 10.82
N LEU A 103 -10.95 6.38 9.53
CA LEU A 103 -12.03 6.92 8.69
C LEU A 103 -13.24 5.98 8.71
N VAL A 104 -13.07 4.69 8.40
CA VAL A 104 -14.18 3.72 8.37
C VAL A 104 -14.85 3.56 9.74
N ILE A 105 -14.07 3.53 10.82
CA ILE A 105 -14.61 3.43 12.19
C ILE A 105 -15.43 4.68 12.54
N ILE A 106 -14.90 5.88 12.26
CA ILE A 106 -15.58 7.13 12.56
C ILE A 106 -16.86 7.28 11.72
N ASP A 107 -16.82 6.89 10.45
CA ASP A 107 -18.00 6.89 9.59
C ASP A 107 -19.09 5.96 10.13
N GLY A 108 -18.72 4.73 10.53
CA GLY A 108 -19.64 3.81 11.18
C GLY A 108 -20.25 4.36 12.49
N ILE A 109 -19.46 5.07 13.31
CA ILE A 109 -19.95 5.69 14.55
C ILE A 109 -20.85 6.92 14.26
N PHE A 110 -20.57 7.66 13.19
CA PHE A 110 -21.42 8.76 12.73
C PHE A 110 -22.82 8.26 12.37
N PHE A 111 -22.93 7.14 11.64
CA PHE A 111 -24.23 6.51 11.33
C PHE A 111 -24.99 6.02 12.56
N LEU A 112 -24.29 5.73 13.67
CA LEU A 112 -24.91 5.44 14.96
C LEU A 112 -25.37 6.70 15.73
N GLY A 113 -25.19 7.89 15.15
CA GLY A 113 -25.60 9.19 15.71
C GLY A 113 -24.74 9.66 16.88
N LYS A 114 -23.53 9.12 17.05
CA LYS A 114 -22.69 9.39 18.24
C LYS A 114 -21.54 10.37 18.02
N VAL A 115 -21.24 10.74 16.78
CA VAL A 115 -20.11 11.62 16.41
C VAL A 115 -20.57 12.68 15.42
N SER A 116 -19.91 13.83 15.42
CA SER A 116 -20.17 14.92 14.47
C SER A 116 -19.60 14.59 13.09
N GLU A 117 -20.34 14.96 12.04
CA GLU A 117 -19.97 14.82 10.63
C GLU A 117 -18.61 15.46 10.29
N TRP A 118 -18.23 16.54 10.98
CA TRP A 118 -16.96 17.24 10.75
C TRP A 118 -15.72 16.35 10.89
N TRP A 119 -15.77 15.35 11.77
CA TRP A 119 -14.68 14.40 11.94
C TRP A 119 -14.47 13.53 10.70
N PHE A 120 -15.55 13.16 10.01
CA PHE A 120 -15.49 12.43 8.76
C PHE A 120 -14.78 13.25 7.68
N HIS A 121 -15.17 14.51 7.47
CA HIS A 121 -14.58 15.38 6.44
C HIS A 121 -13.07 15.57 6.63
N ILE A 122 -12.64 15.83 7.87
CA ILE A 122 -11.21 16.01 8.20
C ILE A 122 -10.44 14.73 7.91
N LEU A 123 -10.93 13.57 8.39
CA LEU A 123 -10.26 12.29 8.19
C LEU A 123 -10.27 11.86 6.72
N TYR A 124 -11.35 12.15 5.99
CA TYR A 124 -11.49 11.81 4.58
C TYR A 124 -10.45 12.56 3.74
N ILE A 125 -10.38 13.89 3.88
CA ILE A 125 -9.39 14.73 3.17
C ILE A 125 -7.97 14.28 3.51
N LEU A 126 -7.70 14.03 4.80
CA LEU A 126 -6.39 13.56 5.25
C LEU A 126 -6.04 12.19 4.65
N THR A 127 -6.99 11.26 4.62
CA THR A 127 -6.81 9.92 4.06
C THR A 127 -6.54 9.98 2.56
N VAL A 128 -7.29 10.79 1.81
CA VAL A 128 -7.06 11.01 0.36
C VAL A 128 -5.66 11.56 0.11
N TYR A 129 -5.25 12.59 0.88
CA TYR A 129 -3.91 13.16 0.76
C TYR A 129 -2.81 12.11 1.03
N TYR A 130 -2.93 11.35 2.12
CA TYR A 130 -1.96 10.31 2.45
C TYR A 130 -2.00 9.12 1.48
N PHE A 131 -3.15 8.82 0.89
CA PHE A 131 -3.28 7.78 -0.13
C PHE A 131 -2.54 8.14 -1.41
N ILE A 132 -2.66 9.38 -1.89
CA ILE A 132 -1.91 9.87 -3.06
C ILE A 132 -0.40 9.85 -2.76
N LYS A 133 0.00 10.35 -1.58
CA LYS A 133 1.39 10.32 -1.13
C LYS A 133 1.96 8.90 -1.04
N ALA A 134 1.23 7.98 -0.42
CA ALA A 134 1.63 6.58 -0.28
C ALA A 134 1.74 5.91 -1.65
N THR A 135 0.75 6.10 -2.53
CA THR A 135 0.75 5.55 -3.90
C THR A 135 1.95 6.03 -4.72
N THR A 136 2.30 7.31 -4.59
CA THR A 136 3.46 7.89 -5.28
C THR A 136 4.78 7.26 -4.80
N ILE A 137 4.92 7.10 -3.48
CA ILE A 137 6.10 6.45 -2.88
C ILE A 137 6.15 4.97 -3.25
N GLN A 138 5.01 4.26 -3.21
CA GLN A 138 4.89 2.87 -3.64
C GLN A 138 5.34 2.69 -5.09
N HIS A 139 4.83 3.52 -6.01
CA HIS A 139 5.22 3.50 -7.42
C HIS A 139 6.72 3.69 -7.61
N GLN A 140 7.29 4.70 -6.96
CA GLN A 140 8.73 4.95 -7.00
C GLN A 140 9.52 3.76 -6.43
N SER A 141 9.04 3.17 -5.33
CA SER A 141 9.68 2.02 -4.71
C SER A 141 9.59 0.76 -5.57
N PHE A 142 8.50 0.56 -6.33
CA PHE A 142 8.40 -0.54 -7.30
C PHE A 142 9.44 -0.41 -8.42
N LYS A 143 9.70 0.82 -8.91
CA LYS A 143 10.75 1.08 -9.90
C LYS A 143 12.14 0.78 -9.34
N GLU A 144 12.45 1.34 -8.16
CA GLU A 144 13.74 1.13 -7.48
C GLU A 144 13.96 -0.37 -7.18
N SER A 145 12.93 -1.08 -6.72
CA SER A 145 12.99 -2.54 -6.51
C SER A 145 13.27 -3.32 -7.79
N THR A 146 12.66 -2.94 -8.91
CA THR A 146 12.89 -3.58 -10.21
C THR A 146 14.32 -3.33 -10.69
N GLN A 147 14.86 -2.13 -10.50
CA GLN A 147 16.24 -1.79 -10.87
C GLN A 147 17.27 -2.61 -10.08
N ILE A 148 17.04 -2.81 -8.77
CA ILE A 148 17.90 -3.66 -7.93
C ILE A 148 17.93 -5.10 -8.48
N VAL A 149 16.77 -5.64 -8.83
CA VAL A 149 16.67 -7.02 -9.34
C VAL A 149 17.23 -7.18 -10.75
N LEU A 150 17.09 -6.16 -11.61
CA LEU A 150 17.75 -6.14 -12.92
C LEU A 150 19.28 -6.09 -12.78
N THR A 151 19.79 -5.32 -11.82
CA THR A 151 21.23 -5.27 -11.52
C THR A 151 21.73 -6.64 -11.06
N MET A 152 21.02 -7.27 -10.12
CA MET A 152 21.29 -8.64 -9.68
C MET A 152 21.34 -9.64 -10.86
N THR A 153 20.36 -9.59 -11.76
CA THR A 153 20.30 -10.52 -12.91
C THR A 153 21.44 -10.30 -13.91
N LYS A 154 21.85 -9.04 -14.14
CA LYS A 154 22.99 -8.72 -15.01
C LYS A 154 24.32 -9.20 -14.44
N THR A 155 24.51 -9.06 -13.12
CA THR A 155 25.72 -9.57 -12.45
C THR A 155 25.85 -11.08 -12.59
N ILE A 156 24.74 -11.82 -12.46
CA ILE A 156 24.72 -13.28 -12.70
C ILE A 156 25.20 -13.64 -14.11
N GLN A 157 24.88 -12.85 -15.13
CA GLN A 157 25.30 -13.14 -16.51
C GLN A 157 26.79 -12.85 -16.78
N THR A 158 27.43 -11.97 -16.01
CA THR A 158 28.86 -11.66 -16.16
C THR A 158 29.79 -12.61 -15.40
N ASP A 159 29.24 -13.46 -14.52
CA ASP A 159 29.99 -14.46 -13.75
C ASP A 159 30.11 -15.82 -14.47
N TYR A 160 29.67 -15.92 -15.73
CA TYR A 160 29.82 -17.07 -16.64
C TYR A 160 30.64 -16.69 -17.88
#